data_AF-M2XHQ3-F1
#
_entry.id   AF-M2XHQ3-F1
#
_cell.length_a   1.000
_cell.length_b   1.000
_cell.length_c   1.000
_cell.angle_alpha   90.00
_cell.angle_beta   90.00
_cell.angle_gamma   90.00
#
_symmetry.space_group_name_H-M   'P 1'
#
loop_
_entity.id
_entity.type
_entity.pdbx_description
1 polymer ?
#
loop_
_entity_poly.entity_id
_entity_poly.type
_entity_poly.pdbx_seq_one_letter_code
_entity_poly.pdbx_strand_id
1 'polypeptide(L)'
;MATFSDFEDQETYWNTAVAIVQEAGNRLSSEAFSLKSSREFWVKTNEADLVSATDISIQEYIFGCLRESFPEHSLFGEENAGASENWRQLLDHGVVWVLDPVDGTTNWIHKFPFVCISLALVVEGIVQVAVVYDVHRKKLFHACRGRGAFCDEKNLNVSTIKRLKEALVITEFGYVRDENGLSNILQVLHELLLYGIHGIRQTGCGVLDLCLLASGQVDALYVGIGGEGWKPWDYAAGYLIVKEAGGTVYSLNDEEFHLCSTSI
;
A
#
# COMPACT_ATOMS: atom_id res chain seq x y z
N MET A 1 18.42 -11.94 -24.33
CA MET A 1 17.72 -10.90 -23.56
C MET A 1 18.62 -10.59 -22.39
N ALA A 2 19.27 -9.43 -22.41
CA ALA A 2 20.11 -9.00 -21.31
C ALA A 2 19.18 -8.72 -20.12
N THR A 3 19.14 -9.65 -19.18
CA THR A 3 18.63 -9.37 -17.83
C THR A 3 19.50 -8.26 -17.27
N PHE A 4 18.91 -7.18 -16.76
CA PHE A 4 19.58 -6.21 -15.90
C PHE A 4 20.08 -6.96 -14.64
N SER A 5 21.19 -7.68 -14.81
CA SER A 5 21.99 -8.24 -13.74
C SER A 5 22.68 -7.06 -13.09
N ASP A 6 22.37 -6.89 -11.81
CA ASP A 6 22.94 -5.92 -10.88
C ASP A 6 22.44 -4.48 -11.10
N PHE A 7 21.25 -4.20 -10.57
CA PHE A 7 20.93 -2.84 -10.11
C PHE A 7 21.87 -2.58 -8.92
N GLU A 8 23.10 -2.16 -9.24
CA GLU A 8 24.29 -2.10 -8.34
C GLU A 8 24.07 -1.23 -7.09
N ASP A 9 22.95 -0.52 -6.98
CA ASP A 9 22.67 0.46 -5.93
C ASP A 9 21.36 0.21 -5.15
N GLN A 10 20.78 -1.00 -5.23
CA GLN A 10 19.57 -1.40 -4.47
C GLN A 10 19.63 -1.02 -2.98
N GLU A 11 20.80 -1.20 -2.36
CA GLU A 11 21.02 -0.89 -0.95
C GLU A 11 20.94 0.62 -0.68
N THR A 12 21.52 1.45 -1.54
CA THR A 12 21.42 2.92 -1.44
C THR A 12 19.99 3.39 -1.59
N TYR A 13 19.26 2.89 -2.59
CA TYR A 13 17.85 3.24 -2.77
C TYR A 13 17.01 2.81 -1.56
N TRP A 14 17.26 1.61 -1.02
CA TRP A 14 16.55 1.09 0.12
C TRP A 14 16.78 1.91 1.39
N ASN A 15 18.05 2.17 1.71
CA ASN A 15 18.43 2.95 2.90
C ASN A 15 17.92 4.40 2.80
N THR A 16 17.98 4.99 1.59
CA THR A 16 17.47 6.35 1.36
C THR A 16 15.95 6.41 1.52
N ALA A 17 15.23 5.45 0.94
CA ALA A 17 13.76 5.37 1.08
C ALA A 17 13.34 5.18 2.55
N VAL A 18 14.04 4.31 3.28
CA VAL A 18 13.82 4.09 4.72
C VAL A 18 14.00 5.39 5.50
N ALA A 19 15.10 6.12 5.28
CA ALA A 19 15.36 7.37 5.97
C ALA A 19 14.29 8.44 5.69
N ILE A 20 13.94 8.64 4.41
CA ILE A 20 12.93 9.63 3.99
C ILE A 20 11.56 9.33 4.60
N VAL A 21 11.10 8.08 4.46
CA VAL A 21 9.78 7.67 4.94
C VAL A 21 9.71 7.67 6.47
N GLN A 22 10.78 7.27 7.16
CA GLN A 22 10.83 7.32 8.61
C GLN A 22 10.76 8.77 9.12
N GLU A 23 11.45 9.71 8.47
CA GLU A 23 11.36 11.13 8.84
C GLU A 23 9.96 11.70 8.57
N ALA A 24 9.39 11.45 7.40
CA ALA A 24 8.02 11.85 7.06
C ALA A 24 7.00 11.25 8.05
N GLY A 25 7.13 9.96 8.36
CA GLY A 25 6.28 9.24 9.28
C GLY A 25 6.35 9.77 10.71
N ASN A 26 7.53 10.19 11.17
CA ASN A 26 7.70 10.83 12.48
C ASN A 26 6.99 12.20 12.56
N ARG A 27 7.02 12.98 11.47
CA ARG A 27 6.28 14.25 11.36
C ARG A 27 4.77 13.98 11.42
N LEU A 28 4.28 13.05 10.61
CA LEU A 28 2.88 12.67 10.55
C LEU A 28 2.38 12.09 11.89
N SER A 29 3.19 11.26 12.55
CA SER A 29 2.90 10.73 13.89
C SER A 29 2.70 11.84 14.91
N SER A 30 3.56 12.85 14.88
CA SER A 30 3.49 13.98 15.81
C SER A 30 2.20 14.78 15.65
N GLU A 31 1.73 14.92 14.40
CA GLU A 31 0.44 15.52 14.09
C GLU A 31 -0.74 14.61 14.49
N ALA A 32 -0.60 13.29 14.29
CA ALA A 32 -1.63 12.29 14.61
C ALA A 32 -2.09 12.36 16.06
N PHE A 33 -1.13 12.51 16.99
CA PHE A 33 -1.37 12.59 18.43
C PHE A 33 -1.80 13.98 18.91
N SER A 34 -1.84 14.99 18.03
CA SER A 34 -2.32 16.33 18.38
C SER A 34 -3.84 16.34 18.49
N LEU A 35 -4.37 16.50 19.70
CA LEU A 35 -5.82 16.54 19.97
C LEU A 35 -6.51 17.82 19.46
N LYS A 36 -5.74 18.84 19.04
CA LYS A 36 -6.26 20.21 18.81
C LYS A 36 -6.50 20.57 17.35
N SER A 37 -6.13 19.74 16.37
CA SER A 37 -6.35 20.05 14.96
C SER A 37 -7.67 19.47 14.45
N SER A 38 -8.51 20.33 13.87
CA SER A 38 -9.42 19.93 12.81
C SER A 38 -8.57 19.55 11.59
N ARG A 39 -8.88 18.42 10.95
CA ARG A 39 -8.19 17.97 9.73
C ARG A 39 -9.00 18.49 8.54
N GLU A 40 -8.43 19.42 7.78
CA GLU A 40 -9.04 19.95 6.57
C GLU A 40 -9.03 18.87 5.49
N PHE A 41 -10.15 18.68 4.80
CA PHE A 41 -10.31 17.66 3.77
C PHE A 41 -11.22 18.12 2.64
N TRP A 42 -11.10 17.48 1.49
CA TRP A 42 -11.92 17.66 0.31
C TRP A 42 -12.38 16.31 -0.23
N VAL A 43 -13.49 16.34 -0.97
CA VAL A 43 -14.04 15.17 -1.66
C VAL A 43 -13.41 15.07 -3.06
N LYS A 44 -12.98 13.86 -3.45
CA LYS A 44 -12.44 13.53 -4.77
C LYS A 44 -13.56 13.05 -5.69
N THR A 45 -13.76 11.74 -5.85
CA THR A 45 -14.74 11.20 -6.79
C THR A 45 -16.16 11.11 -6.21
N ASN A 46 -16.29 10.82 -4.90
CA ASN A 46 -17.56 10.73 -4.19
C ASN A 46 -17.36 10.93 -2.68
N GLU A 47 -18.45 11.05 -1.90
CA GLU A 47 -18.43 11.34 -0.44
C GLU A 47 -17.58 10.38 0.43
N ALA A 48 -17.17 9.23 -0.09
CA ALA A 48 -16.29 8.30 0.59
C ALA A 48 -14.81 8.40 0.16
N ASP A 49 -14.51 9.10 -0.93
CA ASP A 49 -13.17 9.29 -1.49
C ASP A 49 -12.67 10.70 -1.14
N LEU A 50 -11.72 10.76 -0.21
CA LEU A 50 -11.32 11.98 0.50
C LEU A 50 -9.83 12.23 0.34
N VAL A 51 -9.43 13.50 0.34
CA VAL A 51 -8.03 13.97 0.43
C VAL A 51 -7.91 14.99 1.54
N SER A 52 -6.81 15.01 2.29
CA SER A 52 -6.53 16.04 3.29
C SER A 52 -5.33 16.92 2.92
N ALA A 53 -5.19 18.06 3.59
CA ALA A 53 -4.03 18.93 3.41
C ALA A 53 -2.71 18.22 3.76
N THR A 54 -2.80 17.22 4.65
CA THR A 54 -1.68 16.40 5.08
C THR A 54 -1.18 15.50 3.95
N ASP A 55 -2.06 14.91 3.14
CA ASP A 55 -1.72 14.06 1.99
C ASP A 55 -0.83 14.85 1.01
N ILE A 56 -1.27 16.06 0.66
CA ILE A 56 -0.52 16.96 -0.24
C ILE A 56 0.84 17.33 0.36
N SER A 57 0.88 17.74 1.63
CA SER A 57 2.11 18.18 2.28
C SER A 57 3.15 17.07 2.42
N ILE A 58 2.73 15.85 2.77
CA ILE A 58 3.62 14.70 2.87
C ILE A 58 4.15 14.29 1.49
N GLN A 59 3.29 14.29 0.47
CA GLN A 59 3.72 14.00 -0.91
C GLN A 59 4.78 15.00 -1.38
N GLU A 60 4.54 16.30 -1.21
CA GLU A 60 5.49 17.34 -1.60
C GLU A 60 6.84 17.20 -0.90
N TYR A 61 6.83 16.90 0.40
CA TYR A 61 8.04 16.67 1.18
C TYR A 61 8.84 15.46 0.67
N ILE A 62 8.21 14.30 0.55
CA ILE A 62 8.88 13.07 0.10
C ILE A 62 9.39 13.23 -1.34
N PHE A 63 8.58 13.81 -2.23
CA PHE A 63 9.01 14.11 -3.59
C PHE A 63 10.16 15.11 -3.65
N GLY A 64 10.21 16.10 -2.76
CA GLY A 64 11.35 17.00 -2.61
C GLY A 64 12.64 16.23 -2.32
N CYS A 65 12.64 15.40 -1.28
CA CYS A 65 13.80 14.58 -0.90
C CYS A 65 14.22 13.61 -2.00
N LEU A 66 13.27 12.99 -2.71
CA LEU A 66 13.55 12.07 -3.81
C LEU A 66 14.15 12.79 -5.02
N ARG A 67 13.70 14.00 -5.37
CA ARG A 67 14.31 14.79 -6.47
C ARG A 67 15.75 15.19 -6.15
N GLU A 68 16.03 15.52 -4.89
CA GLU A 68 17.38 15.86 -4.45
C GLU A 68 18.32 14.65 -4.49
N SER A 69 17.82 13.47 -4.08
CA SER A 69 18.61 12.24 -4.02
C SER A 69 18.76 11.56 -5.38
N PHE A 70 17.70 11.58 -6.19
CA PHE A 70 17.56 10.82 -7.43
C PHE A 70 16.90 11.68 -8.55
N PRO A 71 17.61 12.71 -9.06
CA PRO A 71 17.03 13.69 -9.97
C PRO A 71 16.53 13.11 -11.31
N GLU A 72 17.08 11.98 -11.75
CA GLU A 72 16.70 11.30 -13.00
C GLU A 72 15.51 10.34 -12.83
N HIS A 73 15.08 10.08 -11.60
CA HIS A 73 13.99 9.14 -11.34
C HIS A 73 12.64 9.84 -11.51
N SER A 74 11.67 9.08 -12.03
CA SER A 74 10.29 9.56 -12.15
C SER A 74 9.56 9.41 -10.82
N LEU A 75 8.60 10.30 -10.57
CA LEU A 75 7.78 10.30 -9.36
C LEU A 75 6.32 10.15 -9.74
N PHE A 76 5.65 9.20 -9.10
CA PHE A 76 4.24 8.89 -9.31
C PHE A 76 3.57 8.77 -7.96
N GLY A 77 2.53 9.57 -7.69
CA GLY A 77 1.85 9.51 -6.40
C GLY A 77 0.39 9.87 -6.53
N GLU A 78 -0.40 9.39 -5.58
CA GLU A 78 -1.87 9.44 -5.61
C GLU A 78 -2.40 10.84 -5.94
N GLU A 79 -1.95 11.86 -5.21
CA GLU A 79 -2.52 13.21 -5.30
C GLU A 79 -2.14 13.94 -6.59
N ASN A 80 -1.18 13.40 -7.36
CA ASN A 80 -0.79 13.92 -8.67
C ASN A 80 -1.13 12.96 -9.84
N ALA A 81 -1.68 11.78 -9.56
CA ALA A 81 -1.89 10.75 -10.57
C ALA A 81 -2.90 11.13 -11.66
N GLY A 82 -3.83 12.04 -11.35
CA GLY A 82 -4.76 12.62 -12.33
C GLY A 82 -4.10 13.47 -13.43
N ALA A 83 -2.80 13.79 -13.30
CA ALA A 83 -2.10 14.71 -14.22
C ALA A 83 -1.34 14.03 -15.37
N SER A 84 -1.18 12.69 -15.39
CA SER A 84 -0.41 12.02 -16.45
C SER A 84 -1.18 10.88 -17.14
N GLU A 85 -1.54 11.06 -18.41
CA GLU A 85 -2.24 10.06 -19.21
C GLU A 85 -1.42 8.77 -19.48
N ASN A 86 -0.11 8.79 -19.21
CA ASN A 86 0.83 7.71 -19.58
C ASN A 86 1.51 6.99 -18.39
N TRP A 87 0.93 7.04 -17.19
CA TRP A 87 1.56 6.44 -15.99
C TRP A 87 1.85 4.93 -16.13
N ARG A 88 1.06 4.18 -16.90
CA ARG A 88 1.33 2.76 -17.16
C ARG A 88 2.64 2.55 -17.90
N GLN A 89 2.86 3.30 -19.00
CA GLN A 89 4.12 3.25 -19.75
C GLN A 89 5.30 3.69 -18.91
N LEU A 90 5.09 4.65 -18.01
CA LEU A 90 6.12 5.11 -17.08
C LEU A 90 6.56 3.97 -16.14
N LEU A 91 5.60 3.22 -15.59
CA LEU A 91 5.91 2.07 -14.73
C LEU A 91 6.58 0.94 -15.52
N ASP A 92 6.09 0.60 -16.71
CA ASP A 92 6.57 -0.54 -17.50
C ASP A 92 7.99 -0.36 -18.05
N HIS A 93 8.47 0.89 -18.19
CA HIS A 93 9.74 1.19 -18.87
C HIS A 93 10.66 2.14 -18.11
N GLY A 94 10.27 2.62 -16.94
CA GLY A 94 11.01 3.64 -16.18
C GLY A 94 11.56 3.16 -14.85
N VAL A 95 12.30 4.06 -14.20
CA VAL A 95 12.65 3.99 -12.77
C VAL A 95 11.75 4.98 -12.04
N VAL A 96 10.79 4.47 -11.29
CA VAL A 96 9.65 5.23 -10.77
C VAL A 96 9.49 5.01 -9.28
N TRP A 97 9.47 6.09 -8.52
CA TRP A 97 9.01 6.07 -7.13
C TRP A 97 7.48 6.21 -7.10
N VAL A 98 6.81 5.21 -6.55
CA VAL A 98 5.36 5.15 -6.38
C VAL A 98 5.02 5.45 -4.92
N LEU A 99 4.23 6.49 -4.68
CA LEU A 99 3.93 7.00 -3.34
C LEU A 99 2.42 7.08 -3.10
N ASP A 100 1.99 6.48 -2.00
CA ASP A 100 0.79 6.91 -1.29
C ASP A 100 1.24 7.69 -0.05
N PRO A 101 1.01 9.03 0.00
CA PRO A 101 1.46 9.85 1.10
C PRO A 101 0.70 9.57 2.41
N VAL A 102 -0.55 9.12 2.34
CA VAL A 102 -1.41 8.83 3.50
C VAL A 102 -2.45 7.77 3.09
N ASP A 103 -2.05 6.50 3.09
CA ASP A 103 -3.01 5.42 2.93
C ASP A 103 -3.91 5.37 4.16
N GLY A 104 -5.22 5.29 3.93
CA GLY A 104 -6.24 5.46 4.95
C GLY A 104 -6.58 6.92 5.25
N THR A 105 -6.67 7.81 4.26
CA THR A 105 -7.09 9.22 4.45
C THR A 105 -8.39 9.37 5.22
N THR A 106 -9.38 8.48 5.01
CA THR A 106 -10.61 8.45 5.82
C THR A 106 -10.31 8.18 7.29
N ASN A 107 -9.44 7.20 7.58
CA ASN A 107 -8.99 6.93 8.94
C ASN A 107 -8.24 8.11 9.53
N TRP A 108 -7.41 8.79 8.74
CA TRP A 108 -6.77 10.03 9.13
C TRP A 108 -7.82 11.07 9.51
N ILE A 109 -8.79 11.41 8.67
CA ILE A 109 -9.80 12.43 8.98
C ILE A 109 -10.57 12.08 10.27
N HIS A 110 -10.91 10.81 10.45
CA HIS A 110 -11.68 10.32 11.61
C HIS A 110 -10.84 9.94 12.84
N LYS A 111 -9.51 10.06 12.78
CA LYS A 111 -8.57 9.69 13.86
C LYS A 111 -8.62 8.20 14.23
N PHE A 112 -8.98 7.34 13.27
CA PHE A 112 -8.93 5.89 13.43
C PHE A 112 -7.47 5.40 13.30
N PRO A 113 -6.98 4.48 14.16
CA PRO A 113 -5.55 4.24 14.34
C PRO A 113 -4.91 3.28 13.32
N PHE A 114 -5.24 3.45 12.04
CA PHE A 114 -4.69 2.72 10.90
C PHE A 114 -4.47 3.68 9.75
N VAL A 115 -3.25 4.22 9.67
CA VAL A 115 -2.82 5.19 8.66
C VAL A 115 -1.35 4.90 8.40
N CYS A 116 -0.94 4.92 7.13
CA CYS A 116 0.47 4.75 6.80
C CYS A 116 0.94 5.64 5.65
N ILE A 117 2.26 5.77 5.55
CA ILE A 117 2.93 6.25 4.33
C ILE A 117 3.43 5.01 3.59
N SER A 118 3.21 4.94 2.27
CA SER A 118 3.63 3.82 1.43
C SER A 118 4.50 4.32 0.29
N LEU A 119 5.75 3.85 0.22
CA LEU A 119 6.69 4.20 -0.84
C LEU A 119 7.28 2.94 -1.46
N ALA A 120 7.27 2.87 -2.79
CA ALA A 120 7.90 1.80 -3.55
C ALA A 120 8.80 2.34 -4.67
N LEU A 121 9.90 1.65 -4.95
CA LEU A 121 10.67 1.85 -6.17
C LEU A 121 10.30 0.75 -7.17
N VAL A 122 9.83 1.15 -8.34
CA VAL A 122 9.50 0.29 -9.47
C VAL A 122 10.52 0.54 -10.58
N VAL A 123 11.10 -0.53 -11.10
CA VAL A 123 12.01 -0.50 -12.25
C VAL A 123 11.46 -1.44 -13.31
N GLU A 124 11.05 -0.88 -14.45
CA GLU A 124 10.52 -1.64 -15.60
C GLU A 124 9.41 -2.63 -15.19
N GLY A 125 8.42 -2.14 -14.43
CA GLY A 125 7.27 -2.91 -13.95
C GLY A 125 7.57 -3.81 -12.74
N ILE A 126 8.81 -3.85 -12.26
CA ILE A 126 9.22 -4.72 -11.14
C ILE A 126 9.48 -3.89 -9.89
N VAL A 127 8.77 -4.18 -8.79
CA VAL A 127 9.06 -3.56 -7.49
C VAL A 127 10.40 -4.05 -6.94
N GLN A 128 11.31 -3.11 -6.66
CA GLN A 128 12.66 -3.35 -6.17
C GLN A 128 12.82 -3.05 -4.67
N VAL A 129 12.20 -1.96 -4.21
CA VAL A 129 12.25 -1.48 -2.83
C VAL A 129 10.84 -1.13 -2.38
N ALA A 130 10.52 -1.43 -1.13
CA ALA A 130 9.27 -1.07 -0.49
C ALA A 130 9.52 -0.59 0.94
N VAL A 131 8.83 0.48 1.32
CA VAL A 131 8.86 1.04 2.68
C VAL A 131 7.45 1.50 3.03
N VAL A 132 6.94 1.04 4.18
CA VAL A 132 5.63 1.41 4.72
C VAL A 132 5.80 1.81 6.17
N TYR A 133 5.29 2.98 6.55
CA TYR A 133 5.38 3.46 7.94
C TYR A 133 4.00 3.55 8.58
N ASP A 134 3.73 2.69 9.57
CA ASP A 134 2.53 2.77 10.42
C ASP A 134 2.65 3.96 11.38
N VAL A 135 1.82 4.98 11.14
CA VAL A 135 1.85 6.25 11.86
C VAL A 135 1.53 6.10 13.34
N HIS A 136 0.57 5.23 13.67
CA HIS A 136 0.06 5.13 15.04
C HIS A 136 0.92 4.20 15.89
N ARG A 137 1.37 3.08 15.30
CA ARG A 137 2.21 2.09 15.99
C ARG A 137 3.69 2.42 15.91
N LYS A 138 4.09 3.38 15.07
CA LYS A 138 5.48 3.76 14.79
C LYS A 138 6.31 2.55 14.37
N LYS A 139 5.77 1.80 13.41
CA LYS A 139 6.41 0.60 12.86
C LYS A 139 6.83 0.86 11.42
N LEU A 140 8.06 0.53 11.11
CA LEU A 140 8.59 0.65 9.76
C LEU A 140 8.65 -0.74 9.12
N PHE A 141 7.76 -1.01 8.19
CA PHE A 141 7.83 -2.19 7.34
C PHE A 141 8.68 -1.87 6.11
N HIS A 142 9.60 -2.73 5.73
CA HIS A 142 10.41 -2.50 4.55
C HIS A 142 10.92 -3.80 3.94
N ALA A 143 11.14 -3.78 2.63
CA ALA A 143 11.67 -4.91 1.89
C ALA A 143 12.53 -4.43 0.73
N CYS A 144 13.53 -5.22 0.39
CA CYS A 144 14.28 -5.09 -0.84
C CYS A 144 14.25 -6.44 -1.55
N ARG A 145 14.04 -6.42 -2.87
CA ARG A 145 13.86 -7.62 -3.67
C ARG A 145 15.03 -8.59 -3.49
N GLY A 146 14.74 -9.83 -3.11
CA GLY A 146 15.73 -10.88 -2.84
C GLY A 146 16.49 -10.72 -1.52
N ARG A 147 16.11 -9.77 -0.65
CA ARG A 147 16.75 -9.51 0.64
C ARG A 147 15.85 -9.81 1.85
N GLY A 148 14.60 -10.21 1.62
CA GLY A 148 13.61 -10.44 2.67
C GLY A 148 12.82 -9.18 3.04
N ALA A 149 11.82 -9.37 3.89
CA ALA A 149 10.96 -8.34 4.43
C ALA A 149 11.14 -8.21 5.94
N PHE A 150 11.03 -6.98 6.43
CA PHE A 150 11.34 -6.62 7.80
C PHE A 150 10.28 -5.67 8.37
N CYS A 151 10.06 -5.76 9.67
CA CYS A 151 9.39 -4.73 10.47
C CYS A 151 10.36 -4.28 11.56
N ASP A 152 10.80 -3.03 11.48
CA ASP A 152 12.00 -2.54 12.15
C ASP A 152 13.17 -3.52 11.86
N GLU A 153 13.87 -4.04 12.87
CA GLU A 153 14.98 -4.97 12.67
C GLU A 153 14.55 -6.45 12.55
N LYS A 154 13.25 -6.75 12.57
CA LYS A 154 12.74 -8.13 12.65
C LYS A 154 12.27 -8.65 11.30
N ASN A 155 12.72 -9.84 10.93
CA ASN A 155 12.23 -10.55 9.75
C ASN A 155 10.72 -10.84 9.84
N LEU A 156 10.02 -10.64 8.73
CA LEU A 156 8.63 -10.99 8.54
C LEU A 156 8.50 -12.37 7.90
N ASN A 157 7.43 -13.08 8.28
CA ASN A 157 7.02 -14.31 7.64
C ASN A 157 5.50 -14.37 7.68
N VAL A 158 4.88 -14.70 6.55
CA VAL A 158 3.44 -14.98 6.50
C VAL A 158 3.08 -16.16 7.42
N SER A 159 1.79 -16.29 7.74
CA SER A 159 1.32 -17.39 8.58
C SER A 159 1.47 -18.75 7.88
N THR A 160 1.41 -19.83 8.65
CA THR A 160 1.45 -21.20 8.12
C THR A 160 0.06 -21.81 7.93
N ILE A 161 -1.01 -21.00 8.05
CA ILE A 161 -2.39 -21.48 7.94
C ILE A 161 -2.67 -21.88 6.48
N LYS A 162 -3.15 -23.10 6.28
CA LYS A 162 -3.38 -23.67 4.93
C LYS A 162 -4.84 -23.84 4.56
N ARG A 163 -5.74 -23.86 5.54
CA ARG A 163 -7.16 -24.10 5.32
C ARG A 163 -7.91 -22.80 5.53
N LEU A 164 -8.68 -22.39 4.53
CA LEU A 164 -9.45 -21.15 4.58
C LEU A 164 -10.38 -21.08 5.81
N LYS A 165 -10.96 -22.20 6.25
CA LYS A 165 -11.81 -22.25 7.46
C LYS A 165 -11.06 -21.91 8.77
N GLU A 166 -9.74 -21.93 8.76
CA GLU A 166 -8.90 -21.53 9.92
C GLU A 166 -8.37 -20.10 9.77
N ALA A 167 -8.66 -19.45 8.65
CA ALA A 167 -8.11 -18.15 8.30
C ALA A 167 -8.84 -17.01 9.00
N LEU A 168 -8.08 -16.01 9.41
CA LEU A 168 -8.54 -14.64 9.61
C LEU A 168 -8.31 -13.86 8.31
N VAL A 169 -9.40 -13.32 7.75
CA VAL A 169 -9.38 -12.66 6.43
C VAL A 169 -9.50 -11.15 6.60
N ILE A 170 -8.76 -10.39 5.79
CA ILE A 170 -8.98 -8.95 5.62
C ILE A 170 -9.61 -8.66 4.25
N THR A 171 -10.50 -7.67 4.20
CA THR A 171 -10.99 -7.07 2.95
C THR A 171 -11.29 -5.60 3.19
N GLU A 172 -11.36 -4.85 2.11
CA GLU A 172 -11.82 -3.45 2.11
C GLU A 172 -13.04 -3.26 1.22
N PHE A 173 -13.91 -2.31 1.57
CA PHE A 173 -15.12 -2.00 0.78
C PHE A 173 -14.85 -1.02 -0.37
N GLY A 174 -13.70 -0.35 -0.34
CA GLY A 174 -13.36 0.71 -1.29
C GLY A 174 -14.37 1.88 -1.26
N TYR A 175 -14.32 2.68 -2.31
CA TYR A 175 -15.16 3.88 -2.45
C TYR A 175 -16.43 3.65 -3.26
N VAL A 176 -16.70 2.41 -3.67
CA VAL A 176 -17.89 2.06 -4.44
C VAL A 176 -19.16 2.30 -3.64
N ARG A 177 -20.10 3.07 -4.19
CA ARG A 177 -21.39 3.40 -3.58
C ARG A 177 -22.57 3.19 -4.53
N ASP A 178 -22.47 2.22 -5.43
CA ASP A 178 -23.58 1.73 -6.25
C ASP A 178 -24.10 0.37 -5.78
N GLU A 179 -25.34 0.05 -6.16
CA GLU A 179 -26.06 -1.15 -5.71
C GLU A 179 -25.35 -2.45 -6.11
N ASN A 180 -24.80 -2.52 -7.33
CA ASN A 180 -24.19 -3.75 -7.84
C ASN A 180 -22.88 -4.04 -7.11
N GLY A 181 -22.01 -3.05 -6.99
CA GLY A 181 -20.73 -3.21 -6.31
C GLY A 181 -20.89 -3.56 -4.83
N LEU A 182 -21.82 -2.90 -4.13
CA LEU A 182 -22.12 -3.21 -2.73
C LEU A 182 -22.71 -4.62 -2.57
N SER A 183 -23.63 -5.03 -3.46
CA SER A 183 -24.22 -6.37 -3.43
C SER A 183 -23.14 -7.45 -3.60
N ASN A 184 -22.21 -7.27 -4.54
CA ASN A 184 -21.10 -8.21 -4.77
C ASN A 184 -20.20 -8.34 -3.53
N ILE A 185 -19.82 -7.21 -2.91
CA ILE A 185 -19.00 -7.20 -1.70
C ILE A 185 -19.70 -7.97 -0.56
N LEU A 186 -20.97 -7.65 -0.31
CA LEU A 186 -21.76 -8.29 0.76
C LEU A 186 -21.97 -9.79 0.49
N GLN A 187 -22.12 -10.18 -0.77
CA GLN A 187 -22.22 -11.59 -1.15
C GLN A 187 -20.94 -12.36 -0.82
N VAL A 188 -19.75 -11.83 -1.16
CA VAL A 188 -18.49 -12.50 -0.83
C VAL A 188 -18.30 -12.64 0.68
N LEU A 189 -18.61 -11.59 1.45
CA LEU A 189 -18.58 -11.65 2.92
C LEU A 189 -19.51 -12.74 3.46
N HIS A 190 -20.74 -12.82 2.93
CA HIS A 190 -21.73 -13.82 3.32
C HIS A 190 -21.21 -15.24 3.07
N GLU A 191 -20.68 -15.51 1.88
CA GLU A 191 -20.17 -16.83 1.50
C GLU A 191 -18.95 -17.25 2.35
N LEU A 192 -18.02 -16.32 2.62
CA LEU A 192 -16.85 -16.60 3.46
C LEU A 192 -17.25 -16.94 4.91
N LEU A 193 -18.22 -16.23 5.47
CA LEU A 193 -18.72 -16.50 6.82
C LEU A 193 -19.45 -17.85 6.89
N LEU A 194 -20.26 -18.18 5.89
CA LEU A 194 -20.91 -19.51 5.80
C LEU A 194 -19.90 -20.64 5.61
N TYR A 195 -18.81 -20.39 4.88
CA TYR A 195 -17.72 -21.34 4.73
C TYR A 195 -17.02 -21.66 6.06
N GLY A 196 -17.12 -20.76 7.05
CA GLY A 196 -16.66 -20.97 8.41
C GLY A 196 -15.23 -20.50 8.67
N ILE A 197 -14.78 -19.43 8.00
CA ILE A 197 -13.55 -18.73 8.36
C ILE A 197 -13.63 -18.23 9.82
N HIS A 198 -12.48 -18.01 10.48
CA HIS A 198 -12.46 -17.54 11.87
C HIS A 198 -12.96 -16.10 12.03
N GLY A 199 -12.89 -15.30 10.97
CA GLY A 199 -13.53 -14.00 10.93
C GLY A 199 -12.98 -13.11 9.84
N ILE A 200 -13.57 -11.92 9.78
CA ILE A 200 -13.20 -10.86 8.83
C ILE A 200 -12.73 -9.63 9.62
N ARG A 201 -11.74 -8.92 9.11
CA ARG A 201 -11.34 -7.58 9.57
C ARG A 201 -11.37 -6.63 8.38
N GLN A 202 -11.47 -5.36 8.72
CA GLN A 202 -11.39 -4.25 7.80
C GLN A 202 -10.73 -3.13 8.60
N THR A 203 -9.59 -2.62 8.12
CA THR A 203 -8.85 -1.60 8.86
C THR A 203 -8.99 -0.23 8.21
N GLY A 204 -9.39 -0.16 6.93
CA GLY A 204 -9.49 1.08 6.17
C GLY A 204 -8.14 1.60 5.67
N CYS A 205 -7.10 0.76 5.64
CA CYS A 205 -5.74 1.11 5.22
C CYS A 205 -5.10 -0.11 4.54
N GLY A 206 -5.26 -0.17 3.20
CA GLY A 206 -4.99 -1.36 2.41
C GLY A 206 -3.53 -1.82 2.44
N VAL A 207 -2.59 -0.88 2.45
CA VAL A 207 -1.17 -1.17 2.51
C VAL A 207 -0.77 -1.74 3.88
N LEU A 208 -1.37 -1.25 4.97
CA LEU A 208 -1.16 -1.85 6.29
C LEU A 208 -1.76 -3.25 6.38
N ASP A 209 -2.87 -3.52 5.71
CA ASP A 209 -3.46 -4.86 5.67
C ASP A 209 -2.52 -5.87 5.00
N LEU A 210 -1.83 -5.46 3.93
CA LEU A 210 -0.75 -6.26 3.32
C LEU A 210 0.43 -6.46 4.28
N CYS A 211 0.80 -5.45 5.07
CA CYS A 211 1.85 -5.57 6.08
C CYS A 211 1.45 -6.53 7.23
N LEU A 212 0.17 -6.53 7.64
CA LEU A 212 -0.36 -7.48 8.63
C LEU A 212 -0.34 -8.92 8.08
N LEU A 213 -0.66 -9.11 6.80
CA LEU A 213 -0.55 -10.40 6.11
C LEU A 213 0.91 -10.87 6.08
N ALA A 214 1.83 -10.01 5.65
CA ALA A 214 3.28 -10.29 5.64
C ALA A 214 3.83 -10.64 7.02
N SER A 215 3.22 -10.11 8.09
CA SER A 215 3.57 -10.40 9.48
C SER A 215 2.93 -11.67 10.04
N GLY A 216 2.10 -12.36 9.26
CA GLY A 216 1.35 -13.54 9.70
C GLY A 216 0.29 -13.26 10.77
N GLN A 217 -0.14 -12.00 10.90
CA GLN A 217 -1.22 -11.61 11.83
C GLN A 217 -2.60 -11.88 11.25
N VAL A 218 -2.70 -11.95 9.92
CA VAL A 218 -3.85 -12.41 9.16
C VAL A 218 -3.38 -13.40 8.09
N ASP A 219 -4.31 -14.18 7.56
CA ASP A 219 -3.99 -15.36 6.75
C ASP A 219 -4.35 -15.20 5.27
N ALA A 220 -5.28 -14.29 4.96
CA ALA A 220 -5.66 -13.95 3.61
C ALA A 220 -6.17 -12.51 3.52
N LEU A 221 -6.02 -11.92 2.34
CA LEU A 221 -6.54 -10.60 1.99
C LEU A 221 -7.15 -10.68 0.60
N TYR A 222 -8.28 -10.01 0.37
CA TYR A 222 -8.81 -9.78 -0.97
C TYR A 222 -9.43 -8.38 -1.09
N VAL A 223 -9.37 -7.78 -2.28
CA VAL A 223 -9.98 -6.46 -2.59
C VAL A 223 -10.36 -6.34 -4.08
N GLY A 224 -11.13 -5.30 -4.42
CA GLY A 224 -11.48 -4.99 -5.81
C GLY A 224 -12.72 -5.71 -6.35
N ILE A 225 -13.51 -6.35 -5.49
CA ILE A 225 -14.78 -7.03 -5.85
C ILE A 225 -15.88 -6.03 -6.29
N GLY A 226 -15.85 -4.81 -5.75
CA GLY A 226 -16.88 -3.79 -5.99
C GLY A 226 -16.84 -3.13 -7.36
N GLY A 227 -15.80 -3.39 -8.17
CA GLY A 227 -15.63 -2.81 -9.52
C GLY A 227 -14.66 -1.63 -9.58
N GLU A 228 -14.61 -0.79 -8.55
CA GLU A 228 -13.44 0.07 -8.34
C GLU A 228 -12.35 -0.73 -7.64
N GLY A 229 -11.12 -0.54 -8.10
CA GLY A 229 -10.00 -1.30 -7.62
C GLY A 229 -8.78 -0.44 -7.38
N TRP A 230 -7.89 -1.02 -6.58
CA TRP A 230 -6.66 -0.41 -6.11
C TRP A 230 -5.77 0.03 -7.27
N LYS A 231 -5.05 1.12 -7.04
CA LYS A 231 -4.06 1.71 -7.93
C LYS A 231 -2.66 1.26 -7.49
N PRO A 232 -1.62 1.49 -8.30
CA PRO A 232 -0.28 1.01 -7.98
C PRO A 232 0.23 1.48 -6.61
N TRP A 233 -0.14 2.67 -6.16
CA TRP A 233 0.26 3.20 -4.85
C TRP A 233 -0.38 2.47 -3.65
N ASP A 234 -1.59 1.93 -3.83
CA ASP A 234 -2.34 1.19 -2.81
C ASP A 234 -1.76 -0.22 -2.52
N TYR A 235 -0.83 -0.72 -3.34
CA TYR A 235 -0.24 -2.04 -3.11
C TYR A 235 1.24 -2.20 -3.45
N ALA A 236 1.89 -1.33 -4.24
CA ALA A 236 3.24 -1.64 -4.75
C ALA A 236 4.23 -1.97 -3.61
N ALA A 237 4.21 -1.18 -2.53
CA ALA A 237 5.05 -1.44 -1.37
C ALA A 237 4.62 -2.71 -0.62
N GLY A 238 3.32 -2.83 -0.32
CA GLY A 238 2.76 -3.99 0.39
C GLY A 238 2.96 -5.31 -0.36
N TYR A 239 2.86 -5.30 -1.69
CA TYR A 239 3.09 -6.43 -2.59
C TYR A 239 4.50 -6.99 -2.40
N LEU A 240 5.53 -6.13 -2.48
CA LEU A 240 6.91 -6.60 -2.31
C LEU A 240 7.14 -7.12 -0.90
N ILE A 241 6.61 -6.43 0.11
CA ILE A 241 6.70 -6.85 1.52
C ILE A 241 6.08 -8.25 1.72
N VAL A 242 4.88 -8.51 1.15
CA VAL A 242 4.24 -9.83 1.21
C VAL A 242 5.07 -10.89 0.48
N LYS A 243 5.56 -10.60 -0.73
CA LYS A 243 6.36 -11.54 -1.53
C LYS A 243 7.65 -11.93 -0.82
N GLU A 244 8.38 -10.95 -0.28
CA GLU A 244 9.63 -11.17 0.44
C GLU A 244 9.43 -11.81 1.82
N ALA A 245 8.24 -11.69 2.42
CA ALA A 245 7.83 -12.43 3.62
C ALA A 245 7.37 -13.88 3.32
N GLY A 246 7.43 -14.33 2.06
CA GLY A 246 7.06 -15.68 1.64
C GLY A 246 5.59 -15.87 1.27
N GLY A 247 4.84 -14.79 1.12
CA GLY A 247 3.45 -14.80 0.66
C GLY A 247 3.32 -14.88 -0.87
N THR A 248 2.08 -15.08 -1.31
CA THR A 248 1.71 -15.05 -2.73
C THR A 248 0.59 -14.06 -2.96
N VAL A 249 0.63 -13.41 -4.13
CA VAL A 249 -0.36 -12.42 -4.56
C VAL A 249 -0.80 -12.81 -5.97
N TYR A 250 -2.11 -12.79 -6.19
CA TYR A 250 -2.76 -13.09 -7.48
C TYR A 250 -3.69 -11.94 -7.82
N SER A 251 -4.07 -11.81 -9.08
CA SER A 251 -5.21 -10.97 -9.45
C SER A 251 -6.48 -11.81 -9.35
N LEU A 252 -7.60 -11.22 -8.97
CA LEU A 252 -8.89 -11.93 -9.00
C LEU A 252 -9.39 -12.16 -10.43
N ASN A 253 -8.95 -11.31 -11.37
CA ASN A 253 -9.36 -11.36 -12.78
C ASN A 253 -8.28 -11.92 -13.71
N ASP A 254 -7.02 -11.94 -13.27
CA ASP A 254 -5.87 -12.43 -14.04
C ASP A 254 -5.21 -13.60 -13.30
N GLU A 255 -4.68 -14.59 -14.03
CA GLU A 255 -3.94 -15.69 -13.39
C GLU A 255 -2.64 -15.22 -12.72
N GLU A 256 -2.07 -14.09 -13.17
CA GLU A 256 -0.84 -13.50 -12.65
C GLU A 256 -1.04 -12.02 -12.31
N PHE A 257 -0.54 -11.60 -11.14
CA PHE A 257 -0.62 -10.21 -10.68
C PHE A 257 0.29 -9.29 -11.50
N HIS A 258 -0.24 -8.16 -11.95
CA HIS A 258 0.52 -7.04 -12.51
C HIS A 258 0.37 -5.81 -11.62
N LEU A 259 1.37 -4.90 -11.61
CA LEU A 259 1.27 -3.61 -10.91
C LEU A 259 0.18 -2.67 -11.44
N CYS A 260 -0.61 -3.09 -12.42
CA CYS A 260 -1.76 -2.36 -12.92
C CYS A 260 -3.07 -3.13 -12.69
N SER A 261 -3.01 -4.31 -12.08
CA SER A 261 -4.19 -5.07 -11.67
C SER A 261 -4.97 -4.24 -10.64
N THR A 262 -6.28 -4.27 -10.76
CA THR A 262 -7.19 -3.48 -9.90
C THR A 262 -7.73 -4.30 -8.72
N SER A 263 -7.39 -5.58 -8.66
CA SER A 263 -7.89 -6.53 -7.66
C SER A 263 -6.78 -7.49 -7.27
N ILE A 264 -6.76 -7.87 -6.00
CA ILE A 264 -5.91 -8.93 -5.44
C ILE A 264 -6.70 -9.81 -4.48
#